data_AF-A0A117SSV2-F1
#
_entry.id   AF-A0A117SSV2-F1
#
_cell.length_a   1.000
_cell.length_b   1.000
_cell.length_c   1.000
_cell.angle_alpha   90.00
_cell.angle_beta   90.00
_cell.angle_gamma   90.00
#
_symmetry.space_group_name_H-M   'P 1'
#
loop_
_entity.id
_entity.type
_entity.pdbx_description
1 polymer ?
#
loop_
_entity_poly.entity_id
_entity_poly.type
_entity_poly.pdbx_seq_one_letter_code
_entity_poly.pdbx_strand_id
1 'polypeptide(L)'
;MGQPDGTGHSETFWGEFPLFRRLLEENILISLVGAEGLSNLPGEPWIGRYYAYQIPAHYWVLRAMIRRGSINVKPEDVLKEIGEIRVD
;
A
#
# COMPACT_ATOMS: atom_id res chain seq x y z
N MET A 1 10.41 4.55 28.18
CA MET A 1 9.48 3.65 27.44
C MET A 1 8.39 4.52 26.86
N GLY A 2 8.31 4.62 25.53
CA GLY A 2 7.24 5.37 24.85
C GLY A 2 5.90 4.65 24.96
N GLN A 3 4.81 5.41 25.06
CA GLN A 3 3.46 4.85 25.08
C GLN A 3 3.16 4.14 23.74
N PRO A 4 2.44 3.01 23.75
CA PRO A 4 2.03 2.33 22.52
C PRO A 4 1.05 3.23 21.75
N ASP A 5 1.28 3.38 20.44
CA ASP A 5 0.56 4.27 19.52
C ASP A 5 -0.89 3.85 19.19
N GLY A 6 -1.47 2.95 19.98
CA GLY A 6 -2.82 2.43 19.76
C GLY A 6 -2.95 1.48 18.56
N THR A 7 -1.87 1.21 17.81
CA THR A 7 -1.90 0.29 16.65
C THR A 7 -1.61 -1.16 17.00
N GLY A 8 -1.30 -1.46 18.26
CA GLY A 8 -0.91 -2.81 18.71
C GLY A 8 0.50 -3.22 18.30
N HIS A 9 1.27 -2.32 17.67
CA HIS A 9 2.65 -2.55 17.27
C HIS A 9 3.57 -1.62 18.08
N SER A 10 4.71 -2.14 18.54
CA SER A 10 5.72 -1.31 19.21
C SER A 10 6.41 -0.40 18.18
N GLU A 11 6.83 0.81 18.58
CA GLU A 11 7.62 1.74 17.74
C GLU A 11 8.82 1.05 17.06
N THR A 12 9.35 -0.02 17.67
CA THR A 12 10.42 -0.86 17.13
C THR A 12 10.05 -1.63 15.86
N PHE A 13 8.80 -2.09 15.69
CA PHE A 13 8.40 -2.84 14.50
C PHE A 13 8.32 -1.94 13.25
N TRP A 14 7.91 -0.69 13.44
CA TRP A 14 7.82 0.31 12.38
C TRP A 14 9.16 0.95 12.01
N GLY A 15 10.09 1.01 12.96
CA GLY A 15 11.43 1.54 12.74
C GLY A 15 12.25 0.76 11.72
N GLU A 16 11.94 -0.52 11.50
CA GLU A 16 12.66 -1.42 10.59
C GLU A 16 12.26 -1.25 9.10
N PHE A 17 11.13 -0.59 8.82
CA PHE A 17 10.61 -0.40 7.46
C PHE A 17 10.32 1.08 7.16
N PRO A 18 11.35 1.91 6.91
CA PRO A 18 11.18 3.36 6.78
C PRO A 18 10.25 3.76 5.64
N LEU A 19 10.25 3.04 4.51
CA LEU A 19 9.29 3.27 3.43
C LEU A 19 7.86 3.02 3.89
N PHE A 20 7.62 1.91 4.58
CA PHE A 20 6.31 1.51 5.04
C PHE A 20 5.71 2.56 6.01
N ARG A 21 6.52 3.01 6.97
CA ARG A 21 6.15 4.09 7.90
C ARG A 21 5.73 5.36 7.15
N ARG A 22 6.52 5.79 6.15
CA ARG A 22 6.18 6.97 5.34
C ARG A 22 4.87 6.79 4.58
N LEU A 23 4.60 5.61 4.02
CA LEU A 23 3.33 5.37 3.33
C LEU A 23 2.11 5.44 4.27
N LEU A 24 2.26 5.08 5.55
CA LEU A 24 1.22 5.30 6.55
C LEU A 24 1.08 6.79 6.92
N GLU A 25 2.19 7.45 7.24
CA GLU A 25 2.22 8.88 7.65
C GLU A 25 1.64 9.81 6.58
N GLU A 26 1.85 9.48 5.30
CA GLU A 26 1.35 10.25 4.15
C GLU A 26 -0.06 9.80 3.69
N ASN A 27 -0.75 8.94 4.46
CA ASN A 27 -2.09 8.40 4.14
C ASN A 27 -2.18 7.65 2.79
N ILE A 28 -1.09 7.01 2.37
CA ILE A 28 -1.09 6.16 1.18
C ILE A 28 -1.58 4.75 1.53
N LEU A 29 -1.16 4.22 2.68
CA LEU A 29 -1.64 2.97 3.27
C LEU A 29 -2.59 3.25 4.44
N ILE A 30 -3.45 2.27 4.75
CA ILE A 30 -4.25 2.21 5.97
C ILE A 30 -4.07 0.85 6.63
N SER A 31 -4.04 0.84 7.96
CA SER A 31 -4.06 -0.39 8.76
C SER A 31 -5.42 -1.06 8.71
N LEU A 32 -5.44 -2.37 8.46
CA LEU A 32 -6.61 -3.23 8.56
C LEU A 32 -6.59 -4.06 9.86
N VAL A 33 -5.58 -3.90 10.70
CA VAL A 33 -5.48 -4.59 11.99
C VAL A 33 -6.70 -4.25 12.84
N GLY A 34 -7.43 -5.28 13.27
CA GLY A 34 -8.69 -5.16 14.02
C GLY A 34 -9.95 -5.14 13.14
N ALA A 35 -9.81 -5.05 11.81
CA ALA A 35 -10.93 -5.14 10.88
C ALA A 35 -11.29 -6.58 10.50
N GLU A 36 -10.42 -7.56 10.79
CA GLU A 36 -10.60 -8.97 10.40
C GLU A 36 -11.87 -9.60 10.99
N GLY A 37 -12.35 -9.07 12.12
CA GLY A 37 -13.58 -9.52 12.78
C GLY A 37 -14.86 -8.79 12.37
N LEU A 38 -14.77 -7.75 11.55
CA LEU A 38 -15.92 -6.91 11.18
C LEU A 38 -16.63 -7.40 9.93
N SER A 39 -15.88 -7.84 8.92
CA SER A 39 -16.40 -8.37 7.66
C SER A 39 -15.29 -9.07 6.86
N ASN A 40 -15.66 -9.81 5.82
CA ASN A 40 -14.68 -10.29 4.84
C ASN A 40 -14.15 -9.11 4.03
N LEU A 41 -12.82 -9.01 3.93
CA LEU A 41 -12.18 -8.02 3.07
C LEU A 41 -12.33 -8.41 1.58
N PRO A 42 -12.49 -7.43 0.67
CA PRO A 42 -12.48 -7.70 -0.76
C PRO A 42 -11.14 -8.28 -1.23
N GLY A 43 -11.16 -9.17 -2.22
CA GLY A 43 -9.96 -9.81 -2.79
C GLY A 43 -9.19 -8.94 -3.80
N GLU A 44 -9.26 -7.62 -3.66
CA GLU A 44 -8.64 -6.68 -4.60
C GLU A 44 -7.12 -6.62 -4.42
N PRO A 45 -6.34 -6.42 -5.50
CA PRO A 45 -4.88 -6.49 -5.44
C PRO A 45 -4.23 -5.39 -4.58
N TRP A 46 -4.94 -4.30 -4.33
CA TRP A 46 -4.51 -3.21 -3.45
C TRP A 46 -4.93 -3.41 -1.98
N ILE A 47 -5.57 -4.53 -1.63
CA ILE A 47 -5.96 -4.91 -0.28
C ILE A 47 -5.11 -6.11 0.15
N GLY A 48 -4.22 -5.89 1.10
CA GLY A 48 -3.41 -6.94 1.72
C GLY A 48 -4.07 -7.49 2.98
N ARG A 49 -3.34 -8.37 3.68
CA ARG A 49 -3.82 -8.99 4.93
C ARG A 49 -3.96 -7.99 6.07
N TYR A 50 -2.97 -7.11 6.25
CA TYR A 50 -2.88 -6.20 7.40
C TYR A 50 -2.99 -4.73 7.00
N TYR A 51 -2.88 -4.43 5.71
CA TYR A 51 -2.93 -3.06 5.18
C TYR A 51 -3.57 -3.04 3.80
N ALA A 52 -4.19 -1.93 3.47
CA ALA A 52 -4.65 -1.63 2.11
C ALA A 52 -4.07 -0.28 1.65
N TYR A 53 -3.97 -0.09 0.35
CA TYR A 53 -3.83 1.26 -0.19
C TYR A 53 -5.16 2.00 -0.05
N GLN A 54 -5.12 3.23 0.48
CA GLN A 54 -6.33 4.03 0.68
C GLN A 54 -7.02 4.38 -0.64
N ILE A 55 -6.22 4.62 -1.68
CA ILE A 55 -6.69 4.87 -3.05
C ILE A 55 -6.05 3.81 -3.97
N PRO A 56 -6.83 3.07 -4.77
CA PRO A 56 -6.30 2.05 -5.68
C PRO A 56 -5.21 2.56 -6.62
N ALA A 57 -5.27 3.83 -7.02
CA ALA A 57 -4.27 4.46 -7.87
C ALA A 57 -2.85 4.41 -7.28
N HIS A 58 -2.70 4.53 -5.95
CA HIS A 58 -1.38 4.44 -5.31
C HIS A 58 -0.73 3.07 -5.51
N TYR A 59 -1.52 1.99 -5.42
CA TYR A 59 -1.05 0.64 -5.69
C TYR A 59 -0.55 0.52 -7.12
N TRP A 60 -1.33 0.98 -8.10
CA TRP A 60 -0.98 0.84 -9.52
C TRP A 60 0.26 1.67 -9.89
N VAL A 61 0.39 2.89 -9.36
CA VAL A 61 1.58 3.72 -9.57
C VAL A 61 2.83 3.06 -8.99
N LEU A 62 2.78 2.59 -7.74
CA LEU A 62 3.92 1.91 -7.10
C LEU A 62 4.27 0.60 -7.82
N ARG A 63 3.26 -0.16 -8.26
CA ARG A 63 3.46 -1.37 -9.05
C ARG A 63 4.17 -1.06 -10.37
N ALA A 64 3.76 -0.01 -11.08
CA ALA A 64 4.41 0.44 -12.31
C ALA A 64 5.86 0.86 -12.05
N MET A 65 6.13 1.60 -10.96
CA MET A 65 7.48 2.00 -10.58
C MET A 65 8.38 0.80 -10.33
N ILE A 66 7.88 -0.20 -9.59
CA ILE A 66 8.61 -1.44 -9.28
C ILE A 66 8.86 -2.25 -10.54
N ARG A 67 7.83 -2.45 -11.38
CA ARG A 67 7.93 -3.23 -12.63
C ARG A 67 8.91 -2.61 -13.63
N ARG A 68 8.91 -1.28 -13.73
CA ARG A 68 9.83 -0.52 -14.59
C ARG A 68 11.21 -0.32 -13.98
N GLY A 69 11.36 -0.54 -12.67
CA GLY A 69 12.59 -0.25 -11.93
C GLY A 69 12.92 1.25 -11.90
N SER A 70 11.92 2.13 -11.93
CA SER A 70 12.10 3.59 -12.00
C SER A 70 11.00 4.34 -11.29
N ILE A 71 11.36 5.39 -10.55
CA ILE A 71 10.39 6.30 -9.92
C ILE A 71 9.71 7.24 -10.93
N ASN A 72 10.29 7.43 -12.12
CA ASN A 72 9.75 8.34 -13.13
C ASN A 72 8.87 7.58 -14.13
N VAL A 73 7.71 7.10 -13.68
CA VAL A 73 6.71 6.43 -14.52
C VAL A 73 5.76 7.42 -15.17
N LYS A 74 5.29 7.09 -16.37
CA LYS A 74 4.26 7.87 -17.07
C LYS A 74 2.87 7.28 -16.84
N PRO A 75 1.79 8.04 -17.08
CA PRO A 75 0.43 7.53 -17.00
C PRO A 75 0.21 6.25 -17.83
N GLU A 76 0.84 6.12 -19.00
CA GLU A 76 0.69 4.94 -19.85
C GLU A 76 1.30 3.68 -19.20
N ASP A 77 2.40 3.83 -18.44
CA ASP A 77 3.00 2.72 -17.69
C ASP A 77 2.00 2.21 -16.62
N VAL A 78 1.25 3.12 -16.00
CA VAL A 78 0.23 2.79 -14.97
C VAL A 78 -0.98 2.12 -15.60
N LEU A 79 -1.51 2.66 -16.71
CA LEU A 79 -2.65 2.08 -17.42
C LEU A 79 -2.35 0.68 -17.96
N LYS A 80 -1.09 0.42 -18.37
CA LYS A 80 -0.63 -0.91 -18.74
C LYS A 80 -0.68 -1.89 -17.56
N GLU A 81 -0.31 -1.46 -16.36
CA GLU A 81 -0.38 -2.31 -15.16
C GLU A 81 -1.82 -2.63 -14.75
N ILE A 82 -2.75 -1.70 -14.93
CA ILE A 82 -4.19 -1.90 -14.69
C ILE A 82 -4.79 -2.87 -15.72
N GLY A 83 -4.20 -2.94 -16.92
CA GLY A 83 -4.69 -3.76 -18.04
C GLY A 83 -5.63 -3.02 -19.00
N GLU A 84 -5.71 -1.70 -18.90
CA GLU A 84 -6.53 -0.83 -19.76
C GLU A 84 -5.90 -0.59 -21.14
N ILE A 85 -4.57 -0.74 -21.26
CA ILE A 85 -3.85 -0.66 -22.52
C ILE A 85 -3.25 -2.03 -22.83
N ARG A 86 -3.72 -2.65 -23.91
CA ARG A 86 -3.06 -3.83 -24.50
C ARG A 86 -2.00 -3.33 -25.48
N VAL A 87 -0.76 -3.80 -25.31
CA VAL A 87 0.27 -3.67 -26.32
C VAL A 87 0.22 -4.94 -27.15
N ASP A 88 -0.30 -4.79 -28.36
CA ASP A 88 -0.24 -5.73 -29.47
C ASP A 88 1.20 -5.98 -29.95
#